data_AF-A0A349MTA5-F1
#
_entry.id   AF-A0A349MTA5-F1
#
_cell.length_a   1.000
_cell.length_b   1.000
_cell.length_c   1.000
_cell.angle_alpha   90.00
_cell.angle_beta   90.00
_cell.angle_gamma   90.00
#
_symmetry.space_group_name_H-M   'P 1'
#
loop_
_entity.id
_entity.type
_entity.pdbx_description
1 polymer ?
#
loop_
_entity_poly.entity_id
_entity_poly.type
_entity_poly.pdbx_seq_one_letter_code
_entity_poly.pdbx_strand_id
1 'polypeptide(L)'
;MSVPLQQIAETYIMHENEFSVEDKRDFAFFFDSGTPRQYSAEIKPRDTDSLKFGHLRPEAEHLRTSSQKILFMKYYLKILFQFPISNITSFLNLTLGYWYPNFKLPDTSQALFPPQYIEYGNVGPLPTKKGIIHINSQPLIFPNLHRKIVQFTSRGEYQSLGIVSILFPPSFFIWTTLLLIFHLLYTRKLHEIIPFLLILFQIVTLFAGPVVILRYIFSLIFAFPLLFITTQIEPKSTNLLLNTNDTITKK
;
A
#
# COMPACT_ATOMS: atom_id res chain seq x y z
N MET A 1 13.73 0.54 -2.45
CA MET A 1 12.93 0.20 -3.64
C MET A 1 12.21 -1.11 -3.35
N SER A 2 10.92 -1.11 -3.03
CA SER A 2 10.29 -2.35 -2.54
C SER A 2 9.78 -3.22 -3.67
N VAL A 3 8.91 -2.66 -4.54
CA VAL A 3 8.29 -3.40 -5.66
C VAL A 3 9.32 -4.12 -6.55
N PRO A 4 10.39 -3.47 -7.07
CA PRO A 4 11.36 -4.16 -7.92
C PRO A 4 12.09 -5.31 -7.21
N LEU A 5 12.41 -5.16 -5.92
CA LEU A 5 13.11 -6.20 -5.16
C LEU A 5 12.22 -7.43 -5.02
N GLN A 6 10.96 -7.24 -4.62
CA GLN A 6 10.00 -8.31 -4.47
C GLN A 6 9.79 -9.07 -5.78
N GLN A 7 9.58 -8.34 -6.88
CA GLN A 7 9.32 -8.92 -8.19
C GLN A 7 10.50 -9.74 -8.72
N ILE A 8 11.73 -9.24 -8.59
CA ILE A 8 12.93 -9.99 -8.99
C ILE A 8 13.06 -11.27 -8.16
N ALA A 9 12.92 -11.17 -6.83
CA ALA A 9 13.08 -12.31 -5.95
C ALA A 9 12.03 -13.41 -6.19
N GLU A 10 10.75 -13.04 -6.31
CA GLU A 10 9.69 -14.01 -6.62
C GLU A 10 9.84 -14.62 -8.02
N THR A 11 10.26 -13.83 -9.00
CA THR A 11 10.53 -14.33 -10.34
C THR A 11 11.68 -15.34 -10.33
N TYR A 12 12.75 -15.07 -9.58
CA TYR A 12 13.85 -16.03 -9.39
C TYR A 12 13.38 -17.32 -8.71
N ILE A 13 12.51 -17.23 -7.70
CA ILE A 13 11.93 -18.41 -7.03
C ILE A 13 11.15 -19.29 -8.03
N MET A 14 10.35 -18.66 -8.89
CA MET A 14 9.48 -19.37 -9.84
C MET A 14 10.23 -19.92 -11.06
N HIS A 15 11.27 -19.23 -11.52
CA HIS A 15 11.89 -19.45 -12.84
C HIS A 15 13.40 -19.67 -12.81
N GLU A 16 13.98 -20.13 -11.69
CA GLU A 16 15.44 -20.31 -11.57
C GLU A 16 16.07 -21.07 -12.76
N ASN A 17 15.41 -22.10 -13.27
CA ASN A 17 15.92 -22.92 -14.38
C ASN A 17 15.92 -22.19 -15.72
N GLU A 18 15.12 -21.13 -15.86
CA GLU A 18 15.01 -20.31 -17.06
C GLU A 18 15.95 -19.09 -17.02
N PHE A 19 16.56 -18.79 -15.87
CA PHE A 19 17.56 -17.72 -15.76
C PHE A 19 18.86 -18.14 -16.44
N SER A 20 19.37 -17.26 -17.30
CA SER A 20 20.68 -17.47 -17.90
C SER A 20 21.81 -17.39 -16.86
N VAL A 21 23.01 -17.86 -17.22
CA VAL A 21 24.20 -17.75 -16.35
C VAL A 21 24.50 -16.29 -15.99
N GLU A 22 24.24 -15.36 -16.91
CA GLU A 22 24.37 -13.92 -16.68
C GLU A 22 23.31 -13.40 -15.71
N ASP A 23 22.04 -13.80 -15.88
CA ASP A 23 20.96 -13.36 -14.99
C ASP A 23 21.16 -13.83 -13.55
N LYS A 24 21.69 -15.05 -13.36
CA LYS A 24 22.04 -15.58 -12.04
C LYS A 24 23.21 -14.83 -11.41
N ARG A 25 24.18 -14.39 -12.22
CA ARG A 25 25.30 -13.57 -11.76
C ARG A 25 24.82 -12.19 -11.32
N ASP A 26 23.97 -11.54 -12.12
CA ASP A 26 23.39 -10.24 -11.79
C ASP A 26 22.48 -10.33 -10.55
N PHE A 27 21.71 -11.41 -10.41
CA PHE A 27 20.94 -11.70 -9.20
C PHE A 27 21.85 -11.77 -7.97
N ALA A 28 22.90 -12.59 -8.04
CA ALA A 28 23.85 -12.80 -6.95
C ALA A 28 24.70 -11.56 -6.63
N PHE A 29 24.71 -10.54 -7.49
CA PHE A 29 25.33 -9.25 -7.20
C PHE A 29 24.49 -8.42 -6.23
N PHE A 30 23.15 -8.49 -6.33
CA PHE A 30 22.23 -7.72 -5.48
C PHE A 30 21.73 -8.48 -4.27
N PHE A 31 21.60 -9.80 -4.38
CA PHE A 31 21.05 -10.68 -3.37
C PHE A 31 22.10 -11.67 -2.88
N ASP A 32 21.97 -12.11 -1.62
CA ASP A 32 22.85 -13.14 -1.07
C ASP A 32 22.75 -14.45 -1.85
N SER A 33 23.83 -15.23 -1.86
CA SER A 33 23.80 -16.53 -2.55
C SER A 33 22.92 -17.50 -1.79
N GLY A 34 21.72 -17.79 -2.31
CA GLY A 34 20.82 -18.81 -1.80
C GLY A 34 20.04 -19.48 -2.91
N THR A 35 19.51 -20.66 -2.60
CA THR A 35 18.66 -21.44 -3.52
C THR A 35 17.23 -20.90 -3.51
N PRO A 36 16.45 -21.06 -4.59
CA PRO A 36 15.02 -20.71 -4.59
C PRO A 36 14.24 -21.31 -3.42
N ARG A 37 14.62 -22.50 -2.97
CA ARG A 37 14.00 -23.15 -1.83
C ARG A 37 14.21 -22.37 -0.53
N GLN A 38 15.41 -21.84 -0.29
CA GLN A 38 15.69 -20.97 0.86
C GLN A 38 14.91 -19.67 0.75
N TYR A 39 14.96 -19.03 -0.42
CA TYR A 39 14.19 -17.83 -0.73
C TYR A 39 12.68 -18.04 -0.49
N SER A 40 12.11 -19.16 -0.92
CA SER A 40 10.68 -19.48 -0.75
C SER A 40 10.27 -19.69 0.72
N ALA A 41 11.20 -20.08 1.60
CA ALA A 41 10.92 -20.27 3.01
C ALA A 41 10.93 -18.93 3.77
N GLU A 42 11.84 -18.05 3.38
CA GLU A 42 12.17 -16.82 4.11
C GLU A 42 11.43 -15.60 3.58
N ILE A 43 11.30 -15.47 2.24
CA ILE A 43 10.60 -14.35 1.60
C ILE A 43 9.09 -14.52 1.74
N LYS A 44 8.45 -13.41 2.08
CA LYS A 44 7.00 -13.32 2.20
C LYS A 44 6.41 -12.53 1.03
N PRO A 45 5.43 -13.07 0.28
CA PRO A 45 4.95 -12.42 -0.94
C PRO A 45 4.32 -11.04 -0.76
N ARG A 46 3.85 -10.72 0.45
CA ARG A 46 3.15 -9.47 0.77
C ARG A 46 3.96 -8.52 1.64
N ASP A 47 5.23 -8.82 1.88
CA ASP A 47 6.10 -8.08 2.78
C ASP A 47 7.55 -8.09 2.29
N THR A 48 7.96 -6.99 1.64
CA THR A 48 9.32 -6.84 1.12
C THR A 48 10.37 -6.65 2.23
N ASP A 49 9.98 -6.34 3.46
CA ASP A 49 10.97 -6.08 4.51
C ASP A 49 11.71 -7.36 4.89
N SER A 50 11.06 -8.53 4.79
CA SER A 50 11.72 -9.86 4.89
C SER A 50 12.93 -9.99 3.95
N LEU A 51 12.78 -9.53 2.71
CA LEU A 51 13.83 -9.55 1.70
C LEU A 51 14.93 -8.51 1.98
N LYS A 52 14.56 -7.29 2.40
CA LYS A 52 15.54 -6.22 2.66
C LYS A 52 16.45 -6.52 3.83
N PHE A 53 15.90 -7.06 4.92
CA PHE A 53 16.67 -7.33 6.14
C PHE A 53 17.33 -8.71 6.13
N GLY A 54 16.83 -9.66 5.31
CA GLY A 54 17.31 -11.04 5.31
C GLY A 54 18.21 -11.44 4.14
N HIS A 55 18.06 -10.81 2.97
CA HIS A 55 18.67 -11.33 1.71
C HIS A 55 19.28 -10.27 0.81
N LEU A 56 19.07 -8.99 1.09
CA LEU A 56 19.68 -7.91 0.34
C LEU A 56 21.12 -7.75 0.84
N ARG A 57 22.09 -7.88 -0.06
CA ARG A 57 23.51 -7.69 0.30
C ARG A 57 23.71 -6.29 0.88
N PRO A 58 24.49 -6.11 1.95
CA PRO A 58 24.78 -4.78 2.53
C PRO A 58 25.36 -3.79 1.50
N GLU A 59 26.12 -4.29 0.52
CA GLU A 59 26.68 -3.50 -0.59
C GLU A 59 25.59 -3.03 -1.57
N ALA A 60 24.51 -3.81 -1.70
CA ALA A 60 23.33 -3.51 -2.51
C ALA A 60 22.27 -2.70 -1.74
N GLU A 61 22.25 -2.78 -0.41
CA GLU A 61 21.27 -2.15 0.49
C GLU A 61 21.14 -0.64 0.28
N HIS A 62 22.21 0.00 -0.18
CA HIS A 62 22.24 1.44 -0.34
C HIS A 62 22.33 1.93 -1.79
N LEU A 63 22.53 1.06 -2.79
CA LEU A 63 22.86 1.43 -4.19
C LEU A 63 23.59 2.79 -4.24
N ARG A 64 24.70 2.89 -3.49
CA ARG A 64 25.26 4.16 -2.98
C ARG A 64 25.64 5.11 -4.10
N THR A 65 25.94 4.54 -5.26
CA THR A 65 26.36 5.26 -6.45
C THR A 65 25.26 5.28 -7.50
N SER A 66 25.21 6.35 -8.29
CA SER A 66 24.29 6.45 -9.43
C SER A 66 24.48 5.30 -10.43
N SER A 67 25.71 4.80 -10.59
CA SER A 67 26.03 3.66 -11.47
C SER A 67 25.38 2.37 -10.98
N GLN A 68 25.41 2.06 -9.68
CA GLN A 68 24.73 0.89 -9.11
C GLN A 68 23.21 0.98 -9.26
N LYS A 69 22.62 2.17 -9.07
CA LYS A 69 21.18 2.38 -9.30
C LYS A 69 20.79 2.12 -10.75
N ILE A 70 21.59 2.61 -11.70
CA ILE A 70 21.38 2.38 -13.13
C ILE A 70 21.52 0.90 -13.46
N LEU A 71 22.53 0.22 -12.91
CA LEU A 71 22.72 -1.22 -13.12
C LEU A 71 21.53 -2.03 -12.61
N PHE A 72 21.07 -1.74 -11.39
CA PHE A 72 19.88 -2.38 -10.82
C PHE A 72 18.65 -2.12 -11.70
N MET A 73 18.44 -0.87 -12.13
CA MET A 73 17.28 -0.53 -12.96
C MET A 73 17.32 -1.27 -14.31
N LYS A 74 18.50 -1.36 -14.94
CA LYS A 74 18.67 -2.14 -16.19
C LYS A 74 18.34 -3.60 -15.97
N TYR A 75 18.85 -4.19 -14.88
CA TYR A 75 18.58 -5.57 -14.53
C TYR A 75 17.09 -5.80 -14.24
N TYR A 76 16.48 -4.94 -13.43
CA TYR A 76 15.04 -4.97 -13.15
C TYR A 76 14.20 -4.91 -14.43
N LEU A 77 14.49 -3.97 -15.34
CA LEU A 77 13.77 -3.86 -16.60
C LEU A 77 13.97 -5.10 -17.48
N LYS A 78 15.18 -5.69 -17.51
CA LYS A 78 15.44 -6.96 -18.21
C LYS A 78 14.52 -8.06 -17.68
N ILE A 79 14.51 -8.29 -16.37
CA ILE A 79 13.68 -9.32 -15.73
C ILE A 79 12.18 -9.03 -15.90
N LEU A 80 11.76 -7.76 -15.81
CA LEU A 80 10.38 -7.32 -16.00
C LEU A 80 9.85 -7.71 -17.39
N PHE A 81 10.64 -7.48 -18.44
CA PHE A 81 10.23 -7.80 -19.82
C PHE A 81 10.42 -9.28 -20.17
N GLN A 82 11.37 -9.97 -19.53
CA GLN A 82 11.60 -11.40 -19.73
C GLN A 82 10.50 -12.25 -19.09
N PHE A 83 10.00 -11.85 -17.90
CA PHE A 83 8.98 -12.60 -17.14
C PHE A 83 7.78 -11.72 -16.75
N PRO A 84 7.04 -11.15 -17.72
CA PRO A 84 6.03 -10.12 -17.45
C PRO A 84 4.90 -10.63 -16.55
N ILE A 85 4.44 -11.87 -16.75
CA ILE A 85 3.36 -12.46 -15.94
C ILE A 85 3.79 -12.59 -14.47
N SER A 86 4.98 -13.12 -14.22
CA SER A 86 5.51 -13.33 -12.87
C SER A 86 5.72 -12.02 -12.13
N ASN A 87 6.20 -10.98 -12.83
CA ASN A 87 6.32 -9.64 -12.27
C ASN A 87 4.96 -9.01 -11.95
N ILE A 88 3.96 -9.15 -12.82
CA ILE A 88 2.58 -8.67 -12.57
C ILE A 88 1.98 -9.40 -11.37
N THR A 89 2.08 -10.73 -11.33
CA THR A 89 1.58 -11.54 -10.22
C THR A 89 2.22 -11.14 -8.90
N SER A 90 3.55 -10.93 -8.89
CA SER A 90 4.26 -10.49 -7.69
C SER A 90 3.82 -9.11 -7.22
N PHE A 91 3.65 -8.14 -8.15
CA PHE A 91 3.13 -6.82 -7.82
C PHE A 91 1.70 -6.87 -7.25
N LEU A 92 0.83 -7.67 -7.87
CA LEU A 92 -0.56 -7.84 -7.43
C LEU A 92 -0.65 -8.52 -6.06
N ASN A 93 0.23 -9.49 -5.79
CA ASN A 93 0.34 -10.12 -4.47
C ASN A 93 0.83 -9.13 -3.41
N LEU A 94 1.88 -8.37 -3.70
CA LEU A 94 2.44 -7.38 -2.79
C LEU A 94 1.41 -6.29 -2.42
N THR A 95 0.57 -5.90 -3.37
CA THR A 95 -0.42 -4.84 -3.22
C THR A 95 -1.83 -5.35 -2.95
N LEU A 96 -2.01 -6.65 -2.69
CA LEU A 96 -3.31 -7.33 -2.63
C LEU A 96 -4.35 -6.59 -1.77
N GLY A 97 -3.95 -6.13 -0.57
CA GLY A 97 -4.87 -5.46 0.34
C GLY A 97 -5.34 -4.07 -0.08
N TYR A 98 -4.72 -3.46 -1.10
CA TYR A 98 -5.17 -2.18 -1.66
C TYR A 98 -6.26 -2.33 -2.71
N TRP A 99 -6.42 -3.49 -3.34
CA TRP A 99 -7.38 -3.68 -4.43
C TRP A 99 -8.34 -4.85 -4.23
N TYR A 100 -8.05 -5.81 -3.34
CA TYR A 100 -8.91 -6.96 -3.09
C TYR A 100 -9.84 -6.73 -1.87
N PRO A 101 -11.17 -6.58 -2.06
CA PRO A 101 -12.12 -6.24 -0.99
C PRO A 101 -12.20 -7.23 0.17
N ASN A 102 -11.86 -8.49 -0.07
CA ASN A 102 -11.90 -9.55 0.94
C ASN A 102 -10.51 -9.79 1.58
N PHE A 103 -9.58 -8.87 1.39
CA PHE A 103 -8.32 -8.88 2.12
C PHE A 103 -8.54 -8.62 3.60
N LYS A 104 -7.86 -9.39 4.45
CA LYS A 104 -8.11 -9.45 5.88
C LYS A 104 -6.85 -9.10 6.66
N LEU A 105 -7.01 -8.24 7.67
CA LEU A 105 -5.97 -7.93 8.65
C LEU A 105 -6.37 -8.54 10.02
N PRO A 106 -5.40 -8.99 10.83
CA PRO A 106 -3.99 -9.14 10.48
C PRO A 106 -3.76 -10.24 9.43
N ASP A 107 -2.81 -10.00 8.52
CA ASP A 107 -2.38 -11.02 7.54
C ASP A 107 -1.36 -11.96 8.18
N THR A 108 -1.86 -12.97 8.88
CA THR A 108 -1.03 -13.97 9.55
C THR A 108 -0.42 -14.99 8.59
N SER A 109 -0.83 -14.97 7.31
CA SER A 109 -0.45 -15.99 6.34
C SER A 109 0.87 -15.70 5.64
N GLN A 110 1.22 -14.41 5.48
CA GLN A 110 2.27 -14.00 4.54
C GLN A 110 3.02 -12.73 4.95
N ALA A 111 3.15 -12.44 6.26
CA ALA A 111 4.02 -11.36 6.76
C ALA A 111 4.83 -11.86 7.96
N LEU A 112 6.10 -11.46 8.05
CA LEU A 112 6.97 -11.82 9.18
C LEU A 112 6.46 -11.19 10.48
N PHE A 113 5.90 -9.98 10.35
CA PHE A 113 5.16 -9.29 11.39
C PHE A 113 3.77 -8.96 10.83
N PRO A 114 2.74 -9.78 11.10
CA PRO A 114 1.39 -9.58 10.59
C PRO A 114 0.93 -8.17 10.93
N PRO A 115 0.73 -7.29 9.93
CA PRO A 115 0.33 -5.93 10.22
C PRO A 115 -1.04 -5.96 10.87
N GLN A 116 -1.12 -5.40 12.07
CA GLN A 116 -2.37 -5.34 12.80
C GLN A 116 -3.24 -4.23 12.21
N TYR A 117 -4.55 -4.35 12.39
CA TYR A 117 -5.46 -3.28 11.97
C TYR A 117 -5.15 -1.97 12.70
N ILE A 118 -4.83 -2.02 13.99
CA ILE A 118 -4.19 -0.88 14.68
C ILE A 118 -2.85 -1.33 15.26
N GLU A 119 -1.78 -0.67 14.84
CA GLU A 119 -0.44 -0.93 15.34
C GLU A 119 -0.13 0.01 16.51
N TYR A 120 -0.18 -0.54 17.73
CA TYR A 120 0.14 0.18 18.97
C TYR A 120 1.54 -0.14 19.53
N GLY A 121 2.25 -1.10 18.93
CA GLY A 121 3.54 -1.56 19.40
C GLY A 121 4.65 -1.20 18.42
N ASN A 122 5.78 -0.72 18.96
CA ASN A 122 7.06 -0.81 18.28
C ASN A 122 7.45 -2.30 18.21
N VAL A 123 7.02 -3.00 17.16
CA VAL A 123 7.58 -4.32 16.84
C VAL A 123 8.83 -4.10 16.00
N GLY A 124 9.86 -3.54 16.63
CA GLY A 124 11.20 -3.53 16.06
C GLY A 124 11.83 -4.93 16.21
N PRO A 125 12.68 -5.37 15.28
CA PRO A 125 13.36 -6.65 15.34
C PRO A 125 14.51 -6.55 16.35
N LEU A 126 14.24 -6.39 17.64
CA LEU A 126 15.29 -6.45 18.64
C LEU A 126 14.75 -7.17 19.88
N PRO A 127 15.08 -8.47 20.05
CA PRO A 127 14.97 -9.08 21.36
C PRO A 127 15.82 -8.24 22.31
N THR A 128 15.18 -7.50 23.21
CA THR A 128 15.79 -7.01 24.46
C THR A 128 17.24 -6.55 24.33
N LYS A 129 17.55 -5.66 23.37
CA LYS A 129 18.80 -4.90 23.47
C LYS A 129 18.64 -4.02 24.71
N LYS A 130 19.50 -4.22 25.72
CA LYS A 130 19.61 -3.34 26.91
C LYS A 130 19.53 -1.88 26.43
N GLY A 131 18.46 -1.16 26.79
CA GLY A 131 18.29 0.26 26.46
C GLY A 131 17.04 0.63 25.65
N ILE A 132 16.22 -0.33 25.18
CA ILE A 132 14.94 -0.01 24.54
C ILE A 132 13.85 0.16 25.61
N ILE A 133 13.34 1.38 25.77
CA ILE A 133 12.20 1.68 26.64
C ILE A 133 10.92 1.29 25.90
N HIS A 134 10.25 0.24 26.35
CA HIS A 134 8.89 -0.07 25.91
C HIS A 134 7.94 0.93 26.57
N ILE A 135 7.54 1.96 25.82
CA ILE A 135 6.51 2.90 26.27
C ILE A 135 5.17 2.17 26.19
N ASN A 136 4.54 2.00 27.35
CA ASN A 136 3.20 1.43 27.43
C ASN A 136 2.19 2.50 26.99
N SER A 137 1.77 2.45 25.73
CA SER A 137 0.87 3.42 25.09
C SER A 137 -0.60 3.30 25.52
N GLN A 138 -0.88 2.84 26.76
CA GLN A 138 -2.25 2.79 27.27
C GLN A 138 -2.72 4.22 27.57
N PRO A 139 -3.83 4.69 26.99
CA PRO A 139 -4.34 6.01 27.29
C PRO A 139 -4.80 6.07 28.76
N LEU A 140 -4.54 7.21 29.41
CA LEU A 140 -4.99 7.49 30.78
C LEU A 140 -6.53 7.48 30.89
N ILE A 141 -7.22 7.81 29.80
CA ILE A 141 -8.68 7.91 29.74
C ILE A 141 -9.24 6.67 29.02
N PHE A 142 -10.20 5.99 29.67
CA PHE A 142 -10.85 4.74 29.21
C PHE A 142 -9.90 3.58 28.83
N PRO A 143 -9.04 3.11 29.74
CA PRO A 143 -8.10 2.02 29.47
C PRO A 143 -8.80 0.70 29.06
N ASN A 144 -9.99 0.44 29.62
CA ASN A 144 -10.79 -0.75 29.29
C ASN A 144 -11.35 -0.70 27.86
N LEU A 145 -11.78 0.48 27.40
CA LEU A 145 -12.27 0.66 26.04
C LEU A 145 -11.12 0.50 25.05
N HIS A 146 -9.98 1.14 25.33
CA HIS A 146 -8.76 0.97 24.53
C HIS A 146 -8.38 -0.50 24.41
N ARG A 147 -8.32 -1.24 25.53
CA ARG A 147 -7.99 -2.68 25.51
C ARG A 147 -8.97 -3.48 24.67
N LYS A 148 -10.28 -3.19 24.75
CA LYS A 148 -11.29 -3.85 23.91
C LYS A 148 -11.08 -3.55 22.43
N ILE A 149 -10.83 -2.30 22.06
CA ILE A 149 -10.56 -1.91 20.66
C ILE A 149 -9.30 -2.62 20.14
N VAL A 150 -8.22 -2.64 20.94
CA VAL A 150 -6.97 -3.34 20.59
C VAL A 150 -7.21 -4.84 20.42
N GLN A 151 -7.94 -5.50 21.33
CA GLN A 151 -8.26 -6.92 21.20
C GLN A 151 -9.11 -7.21 19.97
N PHE A 152 -10.17 -6.42 19.75
CA PHE A 152 -11.06 -6.53 18.60
C PHE A 152 -10.30 -6.42 17.27
N THR A 153 -9.34 -5.50 17.18
CA THR A 153 -8.57 -5.24 15.95
C THR A 153 -7.39 -6.19 15.76
N SER A 154 -6.67 -6.54 16.83
CA SER A 154 -5.53 -7.48 16.79
C SER A 154 -5.97 -8.93 16.52
N ARG A 155 -7.17 -9.32 16.94
CA ARG A 155 -7.74 -10.66 16.69
C ARG A 155 -8.51 -10.75 15.38
N GLY A 156 -8.68 -9.64 14.66
CA GLY A 156 -9.48 -9.61 13.44
C GLY A 156 -10.96 -9.88 13.70
N GLU A 157 -11.49 -9.63 14.90
CA GLU A 157 -12.89 -9.91 15.26
C GLU A 157 -13.87 -9.11 14.39
N TYR A 158 -13.45 -7.96 13.84
CA TYR A 158 -14.24 -7.19 12.89
C TYR A 158 -14.65 -7.98 11.62
N GLN A 159 -13.92 -9.05 11.29
CA GLN A 159 -14.21 -9.90 10.14
C GLN A 159 -15.50 -10.72 10.33
N SER A 160 -15.98 -10.93 11.57
CA SER A 160 -17.23 -11.65 11.83
C SER A 160 -18.47 -10.77 11.76
N LEU A 161 -18.34 -9.47 11.48
CA LEU A 161 -19.45 -8.51 11.41
C LEU A 161 -20.29 -8.62 10.12
N GLY A 162 -20.14 -9.69 9.33
CA GLY A 162 -20.87 -9.88 8.08
C GLY A 162 -20.59 -8.75 7.08
N ILE A 163 -21.62 -8.15 6.51
CA ILE A 163 -21.45 -7.12 5.46
C ILE A 163 -20.69 -5.87 5.95
N VAL A 164 -20.76 -5.56 7.25
CA VAL A 164 -20.07 -4.39 7.83
C VAL A 164 -18.55 -4.55 7.79
N SER A 165 -18.05 -5.80 7.72
CA SER A 165 -16.61 -6.04 7.62
C SER A 165 -16.00 -5.45 6.35
N ILE A 166 -16.80 -5.14 5.32
CA ILE A 166 -16.30 -4.54 4.07
C ILE A 166 -15.73 -3.13 4.28
N LEU A 167 -16.08 -2.44 5.37
CA LEU A 167 -15.61 -1.08 5.66
C LEU A 167 -14.19 -1.03 6.23
N PHE A 168 -13.64 -2.18 6.64
CA PHE A 168 -12.36 -2.26 7.32
C PHE A 168 -11.16 -2.38 6.34
N PRO A 169 -11.22 -3.21 5.28
CA PRO A 169 -10.09 -3.36 4.36
C PRO A 169 -9.67 -2.05 3.68
N PRO A 170 -8.36 -1.80 3.49
CA PRO A 170 -7.86 -0.61 2.78
C PRO A 170 -8.47 -0.43 1.38
N SER A 171 -8.73 -1.54 0.69
CA SER A 171 -9.36 -1.56 -0.62
C SER A 171 -10.72 -0.86 -0.67
N PHE A 172 -11.51 -0.85 0.41
CA PHE A 172 -12.80 -0.16 0.44
C PHE A 172 -12.63 1.34 0.19
N PHE A 173 -11.69 1.96 0.89
CA PHE A 173 -11.40 3.38 0.76
C PHE A 173 -10.85 3.70 -0.63
N ILE A 174 -9.94 2.87 -1.16
CA ILE A 174 -9.37 3.06 -2.50
C ILE A 174 -10.46 2.96 -3.57
N TRP A 175 -11.26 1.89 -3.58
CA TRP A 175 -12.32 1.71 -4.58
C TRP A 175 -13.37 2.82 -4.49
N THR A 176 -13.78 3.20 -3.28
CA THR A 176 -14.77 4.27 -3.13
C THR A 176 -14.22 5.60 -3.62
N THR A 177 -12.96 5.94 -3.33
CA THR A 177 -12.32 7.13 -3.88
C THR A 177 -12.24 7.09 -5.40
N LEU A 178 -11.85 5.96 -6.01
CA LEU A 178 -11.82 5.83 -7.46
C LEU A 178 -13.22 6.02 -8.06
N LEU A 179 -14.26 5.43 -7.46
CA LEU A 179 -15.65 5.61 -7.89
C LEU A 179 -16.10 7.06 -7.81
N LEU A 180 -15.72 7.80 -6.76
CA LEU A 180 -16.00 9.24 -6.65
C LEU A 180 -15.28 10.04 -7.75
N ILE A 181 -14.02 9.72 -8.06
CA ILE A 181 -13.29 10.35 -9.17
C ILE A 181 -13.99 10.06 -10.50
N PHE A 182 -14.35 8.81 -10.77
CA PHE A 182 -15.10 8.42 -11.96
C PHE A 182 -16.43 9.15 -12.06
N HIS A 183 -17.15 9.31 -10.95
CA HIS A 183 -18.38 10.08 -10.88
C HIS A 183 -18.16 11.54 -11.28
N LEU A 184 -17.16 12.22 -10.71
CA LEU A 184 -16.86 13.63 -11.03
C LEU A 184 -16.44 13.83 -12.49
N LEU A 185 -15.68 12.88 -13.06
CA LEU A 185 -15.32 12.86 -14.48
C LEU A 185 -16.57 12.70 -15.36
N TYR A 186 -17.47 11.78 -14.99
CA TYR A 186 -18.71 11.53 -15.70
C TYR A 186 -19.65 12.74 -15.68
N THR A 187 -19.78 13.42 -14.53
CA THR A 187 -20.60 14.63 -14.38
C THR A 187 -19.89 15.91 -14.85
N ARG A 188 -18.66 15.81 -15.39
CA ARG A 188 -17.83 16.92 -15.86
C ARG A 188 -17.55 18.02 -14.82
N LYS A 189 -17.57 17.66 -13.53
CA LYS A 189 -17.26 18.56 -12.40
C LYS A 189 -15.75 18.64 -12.17
N LEU A 190 -14.98 18.99 -13.21
CA LEU A 190 -13.52 18.89 -13.20
C LEU A 190 -12.85 19.79 -12.14
N HIS A 191 -13.48 20.90 -11.77
CA HIS A 191 -12.99 21.78 -10.70
C HIS A 191 -13.00 21.10 -9.32
N GLU A 192 -13.90 20.15 -9.08
CA GLU A 192 -14.00 19.40 -7.83
C GLU A 192 -12.97 18.25 -7.74
N ILE A 193 -12.26 17.95 -8.84
CA ILE A 193 -11.25 16.86 -8.89
C ILE A 193 -9.93 17.27 -8.21
N ILE A 194 -9.64 18.57 -8.09
CA ILE A 194 -8.39 19.09 -7.52
C ILE A 194 -8.02 18.42 -6.17
N PRO A 195 -8.90 18.36 -5.14
CA PRO A 195 -8.59 17.66 -3.89
C PRO A 195 -8.33 16.15 -4.07
N PHE A 196 -8.95 15.53 -5.08
CA PHE A 196 -8.74 14.11 -5.39
C PHE A 196 -7.39 13.85 -6.05
N LEU A 197 -6.76 14.82 -6.71
CA LEU A 197 -5.43 14.62 -7.32
C LEU A 197 -4.35 14.33 -6.27
N LEU A 198 -4.38 15.02 -5.13
CA LEU A 198 -3.46 14.76 -4.02
C LEU A 198 -3.65 13.34 -3.46
N ILE A 199 -4.92 12.93 -3.34
CA ILE A 199 -5.28 11.59 -2.89
C ILE A 199 -4.87 10.52 -3.92
N LEU A 200 -5.06 10.79 -5.21
CA LEU A 200 -4.66 9.89 -6.27
C LEU A 200 -3.13 9.71 -6.29
N PHE A 201 -2.37 10.79 -6.11
CA PHE A 201 -0.92 10.71 -5.95
C PHE A 201 -0.54 9.87 -4.74
N GLN A 202 -1.22 10.05 -3.61
CA GLN A 202 -1.03 9.19 -2.45
C GLN A 202 -1.31 7.71 -2.78
N ILE A 203 -2.43 7.39 -3.43
CA ILE A 203 -2.76 6.02 -3.83
C ILE A 203 -1.62 5.43 -4.68
N VAL A 204 -1.11 6.17 -5.66
CA VAL A 204 0.04 5.72 -6.47
C VAL A 204 1.26 5.41 -5.58
N THR A 205 1.56 6.25 -4.59
CA THR A 205 2.67 5.97 -3.66
C THR A 205 2.42 4.74 -2.77
N LEU A 206 1.16 4.43 -2.43
CA LEU A 206 0.81 3.22 -1.67
C LEU A 206 1.15 1.96 -2.47
N PHE A 207 0.81 1.94 -3.76
CA PHE A 207 1.14 0.81 -4.65
C PHE A 207 2.65 0.65 -4.89
N ALA A 208 3.45 1.70 -4.67
CA ALA A 208 4.92 1.63 -4.67
C ALA A 208 5.51 1.20 -3.30
N GLY A 209 4.66 1.00 -2.28
CA GLY A 209 5.04 0.72 -0.91
C GLY A 209 5.59 -0.69 -0.67
N PRO A 210 6.18 -0.93 0.52
CA PRO A 210 6.75 -2.23 0.91
C PRO A 210 5.75 -3.29 1.37
N VAL A 211 4.57 -2.86 1.83
CA VAL A 211 3.57 -3.72 2.46
C VAL A 211 2.24 -2.96 2.51
N VAL A 212 1.15 -3.72 2.54
CA VAL A 212 -0.20 -3.18 2.76
C VAL A 212 -0.52 -3.15 4.26
N ILE A 213 -0.64 -1.95 4.81
CA ILE A 213 -0.93 -1.73 6.23
C ILE A 213 -1.86 -0.54 6.42
N LEU A 214 -2.66 -0.55 7.48
CA LEU A 214 -3.68 0.47 7.69
C LEU A 214 -3.07 1.86 7.93
N ARG A 215 -1.92 1.95 8.60
CA ARG A 215 -1.28 3.25 8.90
C ARG A 215 -0.93 4.06 7.66
N TYR A 216 -0.66 3.41 6.52
CA TYR A 216 -0.33 4.12 5.28
C TYR A 216 -1.56 4.73 4.61
N ILE A 217 -2.75 4.19 4.85
CA ILE A 217 -4.01 4.68 4.27
C ILE A 217 -4.75 5.65 5.21
N PHE A 218 -4.24 5.94 6.41
CA PHE A 218 -4.91 6.82 7.38
C PHE A 218 -5.31 8.19 6.84
N SER A 219 -4.44 8.85 6.07
CA SER A 219 -4.82 10.13 5.47
C SER A 219 -5.98 10.00 4.49
N LEU A 220 -6.13 8.87 3.80
CA LEU A 220 -7.31 8.61 2.96
C LEU A 220 -8.56 8.37 3.81
N ILE A 221 -8.44 7.57 4.88
CA ILE A 221 -9.55 7.30 5.81
C ILE A 221 -10.06 8.61 6.43
N PHE A 222 -9.16 9.49 6.87
CA PHE A 222 -9.54 10.78 7.46
C PHE A 222 -10.02 11.80 6.43
N ALA A 223 -9.51 11.75 5.19
CA ALA A 223 -10.02 12.58 4.10
C ALA A 223 -11.38 12.12 3.58
N PHE A 224 -11.75 10.85 3.80
CA PHE A 224 -12.94 10.23 3.22
C PHE A 224 -14.25 11.02 3.43
N PRO A 225 -14.58 11.52 4.64
CA PRO A 225 -15.80 12.31 4.82
C PRO A 225 -15.80 13.61 4.01
N LEU A 226 -14.64 14.26 3.89
CA LEU A 226 -14.48 15.50 3.14
C LEU A 226 -14.67 15.24 1.64
N LEU A 227 -14.05 14.18 1.11
CA LEU A 227 -14.19 13.79 -0.31
C LEU A 227 -15.63 13.45 -0.66
N PHE A 228 -16.35 12.81 0.26
CA PHE A 228 -17.76 12.49 0.05
C PHE A 228 -18.61 13.77 -0.02
N ILE A 229 -18.41 14.70 0.93
CA ILE A 229 -19.16 15.96 0.98
C ILE A 229 -18.91 16.81 -0.27
N THR A 230 -17.67 16.93 -0.75
CA THR A 230 -17.36 17.76 -1.92
C THR A 230 -18.12 17.32 -3.17
N THR A 231 -18.34 16.00 -3.35
CA THR A 231 -19.08 15.47 -4.50
C THR A 231 -20.59 15.75 -4.46
N GLN A 232 -21.15 15.98 -3.26
CA GLN A 232 -22.58 16.22 -3.05
C GLN A 232 -22.95 17.71 -3.17
N ILE A 233 -21.99 18.62 -3.24
CA ILE A 233 -22.25 20.04 -3.40
C ILE A 233 -22.66 20.29 -4.85
N GLU A 234 -23.92 20.63 -5.08
CA GLU A 234 -24.32 21.17 -6.38
C GLU A 234 -23.66 22.55 -6.58
N PRO A 235 -23.09 22.84 -7.76
CA PRO A 235 -22.70 24.20 -8.06
C PRO A 235 -23.94 25.06 -7.91
N LYS A 236 -23.89 26.10 -7.06
CA LYS A 236 -24.90 27.15 -7.04
C LYS A 236 -24.99 27.68 -8.47
N SER A 237 -25.99 27.21 -9.20
CA SER A 237 -26.21 27.59 -10.57
C SER A 237 -26.28 29.10 -10.63
N THR A 238 -25.62 29.61 -11.65
CA THR A 238 -25.69 30.90 -12.32
C THR A 238 -27.13 31.40 -12.52
N ASN A 239 -27.93 31.52 -11.45
CA ASN A 239 -29.29 32.04 -11.43
C ASN A 239 -29.31 33.57 -11.22
N LEU A 240 -28.13 34.19 -11.07
CA LEU A 240 -27.98 35.64 -10.95
C LEU A 240 -27.95 36.37 -12.30
N LEU A 241 -27.81 35.67 -13.44
CA LEU A 241 -27.72 36.30 -14.76
C LEU A 241 -29.01 36.25 -15.59
N LEU A 242 -30.06 35.58 -15.11
CA LEU A 242 -31.37 35.56 -15.79
C LEU A 242 -32.38 36.52 -15.17
N ASN A 243 -32.08 37.16 -14.05
CA ASN A 243 -33.03 38.04 -13.35
C ASN A 243 -32.80 39.54 -13.60
N THR A 244 -31.87 39.92 -14.48
CA THR A 244 -31.57 41.32 -14.83
C THR A 244 -32.11 41.77 -16.19
N ASN A 245 -32.69 40.86 -16.99
CA ASN A 245 -33.21 41.20 -18.32
C ASN A 245 -34.71 41.51 -18.37
N ASP A 246 -35.46 41.26 -17.29
CA ASP A 246 -36.91 41.54 -17.24
C ASP A 246 -37.26 42.97 -16.77
N THR A 247 -36.26 43.80 -16.44
CA THR A 247 -36.49 45.16 -15.94
C THR A 247 -36.23 46.27 -16.97
N ILE A 248 -35.81 45.95 -18.20
CA ILE A 248 -35.39 46.97 -19.19
C ILE A 248 -36.46 47.27 -20.27
N THR A 249 -37.55 46.51 -20.38
CA THR A 249 -38.61 46.70 -21.40
C THR A 249 -39.93 47.28 -20.88
N LYS A 250 -39.89 48.15 -19.86
CA LYS A 250 -41.01 49.04 -19.53
C LYS A 250 -40.54 50.46 -19.26
N LYS A 251 -40.35 51.24 -20.32
CA LYS A 251 -40.49 52.70 -20.30
C LYS A 251 -40.88 53.21 -21.67
#